data_AF-A0A9P7TT97-F1
#
_entry.id   AF-A0A9P7TT97-F1
#
_cell.length_a   1.000
_cell.length_b   1.000
_cell.length_c   1.000
_cell.angle_alpha   90.00
_cell.angle_beta   90.00
_cell.angle_gamma   90.00
#
_symmetry.space_group_name_H-M   'P 1'
#
loop_
_entity.id
_entity.type
_entity.pdbx_description
1 polymer ?
#
loop_
_entity_poly.entity_id
_entity_poly.type
_entity_poly.pdbx_seq_one_letter_code
_entity_poly.pdbx_strand_id
1 'polypeptide(L)'
;MTKTEIFVQDPYRAQTEAPPHPVQVMTPVHPPIKAHFFTTEIYRGTLFAIANVHRDDGTPPPTDALNGTFIVTGLFEQIKPDDKEICLFSWDELSFTTPGTFSLLIDVFEATSTEATLLGQVLTRKFTVMKEAVTGEPIGPTVK
;
A
#
# COMPACT_ATOMS: atom_id res chain seq x y z
N MET A 1 26.54 9.19 4.44
CA MET A 1 25.17 8.78 4.09
C MET A 1 25.20 7.29 3.78
N THR A 2 24.68 6.47 4.68
CA THR A 2 24.43 5.06 4.44
C THR A 2 23.34 4.94 3.37
N LYS A 3 23.52 4.00 2.43
CA LYS A 3 22.60 3.81 1.31
C LYS A 3 21.41 2.98 1.79
N THR A 4 20.31 3.65 2.13
CA THR A 4 19.05 3.00 2.49
C THR A 4 18.47 2.26 1.29
N GLU A 5 18.45 0.93 1.32
CA GLU A 5 17.83 0.11 0.27
C GLU A 5 16.43 -0.30 0.72
N ILE A 6 15.41 0.26 0.07
CA ILE A 6 14.01 -0.10 0.28
C ILE A 6 13.56 -1.00 -0.86
N PHE A 7 13.19 -2.24 -0.56
CA PHE A 7 12.66 -3.18 -1.56
C PHE A 7 11.14 -3.22 -1.43
N VAL A 8 10.43 -2.97 -2.53
CA VAL A 8 8.97 -3.05 -2.57
C VAL A 8 8.50 -4.25 -3.37
N GLN A 9 7.60 -5.03 -2.78
CA GLN A 9 6.76 -5.97 -3.54
C GLN A 9 5.66 -5.17 -4.23
N ASP A 10 5.85 -4.93 -5.53
CA ASP A 10 4.86 -4.22 -6.35
C ASP A 10 3.55 -5.02 -6.46
N PRO A 11 2.38 -4.35 -6.37
CA PRO A 11 1.12 -4.98 -6.66
C PRO A 11 0.90 -5.11 -8.17
N TYR A 12 0.19 -6.15 -8.61
CA TYR A 12 -0.14 -6.34 -10.04
C TYR A 12 -1.63 -6.25 -10.35
N ARG A 13 -2.51 -6.29 -9.34
CA ARG A 13 -3.97 -6.15 -9.52
C ARG A 13 -4.60 -5.41 -8.34
N ALA A 14 -5.50 -4.50 -8.66
CA ALA A 14 -6.42 -3.86 -7.73
C ALA A 14 -7.78 -3.69 -8.42
N GLN A 15 -8.87 -3.63 -7.65
CA GLN A 15 -10.23 -3.54 -8.19
C GLN A 15 -11.05 -2.47 -7.48
N THR A 16 -11.91 -1.78 -8.22
CA THR A 16 -12.91 -0.85 -7.66
C THR A 16 -14.32 -1.40 -7.83
N GLU A 17 -15.16 -1.22 -6.81
CA GLU A 17 -16.56 -1.64 -6.78
C GLU A 17 -17.41 -1.08 -7.95
N ALA A 18 -18.57 -1.70 -8.17
CA ALA A 18 -19.64 -1.18 -9.01
C ALA A 18 -20.87 -0.83 -8.16
N PRO A 19 -21.40 0.40 -8.22
CA PRO A 19 -22.61 0.77 -7.48
C PRO A 19 -23.88 0.11 -8.07
N PRO A 20 -24.92 -0.21 -7.26
CA PRO A 20 -25.00 -0.12 -5.80
C PRO A 20 -25.24 -1.50 -5.14
N HIS A 21 -24.31 -1.93 -4.28
CA HIS A 21 -24.58 -2.99 -3.30
C HIS A 21 -24.64 -2.38 -1.88
N PRO A 22 -25.49 -2.88 -0.97
CA PRO A 22 -25.70 -2.29 0.37
C PRO A 22 -24.59 -2.60 1.37
N VAL A 23 -23.52 -3.30 0.95
CA VAL A 23 -22.33 -3.60 1.74
C VAL A 23 -21.14 -3.23 0.87
N GLN A 24 -20.28 -2.32 1.35
CA GLN A 24 -19.01 -2.02 0.69
C GLN A 24 -18.05 -3.18 0.91
N VAL A 25 -17.80 -3.97 -0.13
CA VAL A 25 -16.84 -5.07 -0.12
C VAL A 25 -15.53 -4.52 -0.66
N MET A 26 -14.76 -3.89 0.22
CA MET A 26 -13.42 -3.40 -0.11
C MET A 26 -12.56 -4.55 -0.63
N THR A 27 -12.06 -4.45 -1.86
CA THR A 27 -11.13 -5.42 -2.43
C THR A 27 -9.70 -4.90 -2.23
N PRO A 28 -8.87 -5.54 -1.39
CA PRO A 28 -7.50 -5.11 -1.20
C PRO A 28 -6.65 -5.26 -2.46
N VAL A 29 -5.59 -4.47 -2.51
CA VAL A 29 -4.52 -4.57 -3.51
C VAL A 29 -3.84 -5.95 -3.41
N HIS A 30 -3.65 -6.64 -4.54
CA HIS A 30 -3.04 -7.97 -4.59
C HIS A 30 -1.80 -8.07 -5.52
N PRO A 31 -0.68 -8.67 -5.06
CA PRO A 31 -0.39 -8.99 -3.65
C PRO A 31 -0.38 -7.72 -2.79
N PRO A 32 -0.46 -7.84 -1.45
CA PRO A 32 -0.24 -6.71 -0.57
C PRO A 32 1.11 -6.05 -0.87
N ILE A 33 1.12 -4.73 -0.77
CA ILE A 33 2.35 -3.96 -0.93
C ILE A 33 3.19 -4.23 0.31
N LYS A 34 4.44 -4.66 0.10
CA LYS A 34 5.38 -4.89 1.19
C LYS A 34 6.63 -4.07 0.96
N ALA A 35 7.09 -3.33 1.96
CA ALA A 35 8.36 -2.60 1.89
C ALA A 35 9.32 -3.15 2.96
N HIS A 36 10.55 -3.48 2.54
CA HIS A 36 11.62 -3.92 3.43
C HIS A 36 12.59 -2.76 3.64
N PHE A 37 12.96 -2.48 4.89
CA PHE A 37 13.89 -1.42 5.28
C PHE A 37 14.99 -2.01 6.17
N PHE A 38 16.25 -1.83 5.78
CA PHE A 38 17.40 -2.28 6.56
C PHE A 38 17.83 -1.20 7.57
N THR A 39 17.64 -1.48 8.86
CA THR A 39 18.01 -0.55 9.95
C THR A 39 19.47 -0.73 10.34
N THR A 40 20.25 0.34 10.43
CA THR A 40 21.60 0.26 11.04
C THR A 40 21.57 0.55 12.54
N GLU A 41 20.84 1.59 12.98
CA GLU A 41 20.67 1.97 14.39
C GLU A 41 19.33 2.71 14.55
N ILE A 42 18.24 2.00 14.88
CA ILE A 42 16.88 2.59 15.01
C ILE A 42 16.12 1.97 16.19
N TYR A 43 15.29 2.75 16.86
CA TYR A 43 14.46 2.27 17.96
C TYR A 43 13.25 1.46 17.46
N ARG A 44 13.04 0.27 18.03
CA ARG A 44 11.85 -0.53 17.73
C ARG A 44 10.58 0.23 18.15
N GLY A 45 9.62 0.33 17.24
CA GLY A 45 8.34 1.02 17.46
C GLY A 45 8.32 2.52 17.10
N THR A 46 9.44 3.12 16.68
CA THR A 46 9.45 4.49 16.11
C THR A 46 9.19 4.51 14.61
N LEU A 47 9.38 3.38 13.92
CA LEU A 47 9.22 3.27 12.47
C LEU A 47 7.77 3.10 12.03
N PHE A 48 7.36 3.95 11.09
CA PHE A 48 6.13 3.83 10.34
C PHE A 48 6.36 4.22 8.88
N ALA A 49 5.47 3.77 8.00
CA ALA A 49 5.50 4.12 6.58
C ALA A 49 4.12 4.56 6.09
N ILE A 50 4.11 5.47 5.13
CA ILE A 50 2.90 6.00 4.48
C ILE A 50 2.93 5.62 2.99
N ALA A 51 1.80 5.12 2.48
CA ALA A 51 1.58 4.92 1.05
C ALA A 51 0.74 6.06 0.47
N ASN A 52 1.34 6.89 -0.39
CA ASN A 52 0.73 8.05 -1.02
C ASN A 52 0.56 7.82 -2.54
N VAL A 53 -0.59 8.19 -3.14
CA VAL A 53 -0.75 8.11 -4.60
C VAL A 53 0.17 9.11 -5.29
N HIS A 54 1.01 8.60 -6.19
CA HIS A 54 1.90 9.39 -7.01
C HIS A 54 1.34 9.54 -8.43
N ARG A 55 1.50 10.74 -9.01
CA ARG A 55 1.16 11.04 -10.39
C ARG A 55 2.37 11.69 -11.07
N ASP A 56 2.83 11.10 -12.16
CA ASP A 56 4.07 11.54 -12.83
C ASP A 56 3.94 12.96 -13.45
N ASP A 57 2.72 13.46 -13.64
CA ASP A 57 2.43 14.79 -14.16
C ASP A 57 2.52 15.91 -13.11
N GLY A 58 2.84 15.56 -11.85
CA GLY A 58 2.93 16.49 -10.73
C GLY A 58 1.58 17.02 -10.25
N THR A 59 0.45 16.53 -10.78
CA THR A 59 -0.88 16.91 -10.28
C THR A 59 -1.12 16.22 -8.93
N PRO A 60 -1.78 16.90 -7.97
CA PRO A 60 -2.09 16.30 -6.69
C PRO A 60 -2.99 15.06 -6.87
N PRO A 61 -2.81 14.00 -6.06
CA PRO A 61 -3.70 12.86 -6.06
C PRO A 61 -5.12 13.25 -5.66
N PRO A 62 -6.16 12.56 -6.16
CA PRO A 62 -7.51 12.71 -5.63
C PRO A 62 -7.51 12.34 -4.15
N THR A 63 -8.11 13.18 -3.30
CA THR A 63 -8.17 12.96 -1.84
C THR A 63 -8.92 11.69 -1.45
N ASP A 64 -9.76 11.19 -2.34
CA ASP A 64 -10.58 9.99 -2.23
C ASP A 64 -9.97 8.77 -2.92
N ALA A 65 -8.81 8.87 -3.59
CA ALA A 65 -8.28 7.78 -4.44
C ALA A 65 -7.96 6.47 -3.69
N LEU A 66 -7.57 6.58 -2.41
CA LEU A 66 -7.26 5.46 -1.53
C LEU A 66 -8.37 5.26 -0.49
N ASN A 67 -8.57 4.01 -0.09
CA ASN A 67 -9.41 3.65 1.04
C ASN A 67 -8.75 2.52 1.85
N GLY A 68 -9.09 2.42 3.14
CA GLY A 68 -8.47 1.50 4.10
C GLY A 68 -7.19 2.04 4.74
N THR A 69 -6.32 1.14 5.18
CA THR A 69 -5.12 1.49 5.96
C THR A 69 -3.96 1.87 5.03
N PHE A 70 -3.59 3.15 5.00
CA PHE A 70 -2.46 3.70 4.22
C PHE A 70 -1.23 4.11 5.05
N ILE A 71 -1.34 4.12 6.39
CA ILE A 71 -0.22 4.28 7.33
C ILE A 71 -0.04 2.97 8.09
N VAL A 72 1.18 2.43 8.12
CA VAL A 72 1.48 1.14 8.77
C VAL A 72 2.74 1.23 9.63
N THR A 73 2.77 0.49 10.74
CA THR A 73 3.93 0.41 11.63
C THR A 73 4.91 -0.67 11.17
N GLY A 74 6.18 -0.52 11.54
CA GLY A 74 7.24 -1.48 11.21
C GLY A 74 7.21 -2.75 12.05
N LEU A 75 7.18 -3.92 11.39
CA LEU A 75 7.42 -5.23 12.00
C LEU A 75 8.89 -5.61 11.87
N PHE A 76 9.55 -5.94 12.97
CA PHE A 76 10.99 -6.24 12.99
C PHE A 76 11.24 -7.75 12.92
N GLU A 77 11.97 -8.21 11.90
CA GLU A 77 12.36 -9.61 11.69
C GLU A 77 13.89 -9.76 11.60
N GLN A 78 14.42 -10.93 11.99
CA GLN A 78 15.84 -11.26 11.86
C GLN A 78 16.07 -12.19 10.67
N ILE A 79 16.84 -11.74 9.67
CA ILE A 79 17.30 -12.58 8.57
C ILE A 79 18.54 -13.38 9.01
N LYS A 80 18.37 -14.69 9.13
CA LYS A 80 19.49 -15.65 9.23
C LYS A 80 19.99 -16.03 7.84
N PRO A 81 21.29 -16.29 7.63
CA PRO A 81 22.34 -16.45 8.64
C PRO A 81 23.09 -15.16 9.03
N ASP A 82 22.78 -14.02 8.40
CA ASP A 82 23.57 -12.78 8.53
C ASP A 82 23.32 -11.98 9.84
N ASP A 83 22.39 -12.44 10.70
CA ASP A 83 21.87 -11.75 11.89
C ASP A 83 21.47 -10.28 11.63
N LYS A 84 21.05 -9.98 10.40
CA LYS A 84 20.56 -8.65 10.00
C LYS A 84 19.10 -8.48 10.42
N GLU A 85 18.83 -7.41 11.17
CA GLU A 85 17.48 -6.96 11.44
C GLU A 85 16.91 -6.21 10.21
N ILE A 86 15.69 -6.57 9.82
CA ILE A 86 14.90 -5.84 8.84
C ILE A 86 13.63 -5.31 9.50
N CYS A 87 13.20 -4.15 9.04
CA CYS A 87 11.88 -3.61 9.30
C CYS A 87 10.99 -3.86 8.08
N LEU A 88 9.85 -4.50 8.28
CA LEU A 88 8.85 -4.84 7.28
C LEU A 88 7.61 -3.96 7.46
N PHE A 89 7.12 -3.42 6.36
CA PHE A 89 5.83 -2.73 6.28
C PHE A 89 4.91 -3.50 5.32
N SER A 90 3.65 -3.75 5.69
CA SER A 90 2.67 -4.46 4.84
C SER A 90 1.35 -3.69 4.81
N TRP A 91 0.86 -3.38 3.61
CA TRP A 91 -0.42 -2.70 3.39
C TRP A 91 -1.48 -3.71 2.94
N ASP A 92 -1.93 -4.56 3.87
CA ASP A 92 -2.85 -5.67 3.58
C ASP A 92 -4.31 -5.22 3.37
N GLU A 93 -4.68 -4.03 3.85
CA GLU A 93 -6.04 -3.45 3.78
C GLU A 93 -6.14 -2.27 2.80
N LEU A 94 -5.06 -1.94 2.08
CA LEU A 94 -5.06 -0.82 1.13
C LEU A 94 -5.91 -1.16 -0.10
N SER A 95 -6.78 -0.24 -0.49
CA SER A 95 -7.68 -0.38 -1.64
C SER A 95 -7.82 0.96 -2.39
N PHE A 96 -8.37 0.90 -3.60
CA PHE A 96 -8.57 2.06 -4.48
C PHE A 96 -10.05 2.26 -4.77
N THR A 97 -10.49 3.52 -4.77
CA THR A 97 -11.90 3.89 -5.02
C THR A 97 -12.19 4.15 -6.49
N THR A 98 -11.18 4.55 -7.27
CA THR A 98 -11.30 4.91 -8.68
C THR A 98 -10.42 4.03 -9.59
N PRO A 99 -10.94 3.56 -10.74
CA PRO A 99 -10.16 2.78 -11.69
C PRO A 99 -9.19 3.68 -12.46
N GLY A 100 -8.02 3.15 -12.81
CA GLY A 100 -6.96 3.92 -13.45
C GLY A 100 -5.59 3.25 -13.33
N THR A 101 -4.56 3.90 -13.86
CA THR A 101 -3.16 3.48 -13.66
C THR A 101 -2.51 4.40 -12.66
N PHE A 102 -1.91 3.82 -11.62
CA PHE A 102 -1.34 4.53 -10.47
C PHE A 102 0.07 4.01 -10.16
N SER A 103 0.86 4.87 -9.53
CA SER A 103 2.04 4.48 -8.75
C SER A 103 1.81 4.92 -7.31
N LEU A 104 2.47 4.28 -6.34
CA LEU A 104 2.49 4.72 -4.95
C LEU A 104 3.89 5.18 -4.58
N LEU A 105 3.98 6.34 -3.93
CA LEU A 105 5.17 6.78 -3.21
C LEU A 105 5.06 6.22 -1.79
N ILE A 106 6.03 5.40 -1.41
CA ILE A 106 6.16 4.85 -0.05
C ILE A 106 7.19 5.68 0.69
N ASP A 107 6.73 6.39 1.71
CA ASP A 107 7.53 7.27 2.56
C ASP A 107 7.77 6.59 3.91
N VAL A 108 9.03 6.35 4.29
CA VAL A 108 9.40 5.72 5.57
C VAL A 108 9.91 6.77 6.55
N PHE A 109 9.33 6.79 7.74
CA PHE A 109 9.62 7.77 8.79
C PHE A 109 10.05 7.11 10.10
N GLU A 110 10.88 7.82 10.86
CA GLU A 110 11.11 7.60 12.28
C GLU A 110 10.43 8.70 13.10
N ALA A 111 9.52 8.32 13.99
CA ALA A 111 8.89 9.20 14.97
C ALA A 111 9.74 9.34 16.24
N THR A 112 9.89 10.58 16.71
CA THR A 112 10.23 10.86 18.11
C THR A 112 8.96 11.25 18.87
N SER A 113 9.08 11.72 20.11
CA SER A 113 7.95 12.25 20.88
C SER A 113 7.36 13.56 20.34
N THR A 114 8.04 14.25 19.42
CA THR A 114 7.67 15.60 18.95
C THR A 114 7.72 15.81 17.44
N GLU A 115 8.38 14.93 16.69
CA GLU A 115 8.62 15.09 15.25
C GLU A 115 8.68 13.73 14.53
N ALA A 116 8.58 13.75 13.20
CA ALA A 116 8.79 12.58 12.35
C ALA A 116 9.83 12.92 11.28
N THR A 117 10.92 12.16 11.23
CA THR A 117 12.01 12.34 10.27
C THR A 117 11.86 11.37 9.10
N LEU A 118 11.85 11.89 7.87
CA LEU A 118 11.83 11.06 6.66
C LEU A 118 13.19 10.37 6.47
N LEU A 119 13.21 9.03 6.52
CA LEU A 119 14.41 8.21 6.40
C LEU A 119 14.67 7.72 4.97
N GLY A 120 13.62 7.60 4.16
CA GLY A 120 13.74 7.14 2.78
C GLY A 120 12.39 7.13 2.06
N GLN A 121 12.48 7.14 0.73
CA GLN A 121 11.33 7.12 -0.16
C GLN A 121 11.56 6.11 -1.27
N VAL A 122 10.51 5.43 -1.72
CA VAL A 122 10.57 4.55 -2.88
C VAL A 122 9.26 4.62 -3.65
N LEU A 123 9.36 4.69 -4.98
CA LEU A 123 8.20 4.68 -5.87
C LEU A 123 7.93 3.25 -6.33
N THR A 124 6.70 2.76 -6.19
CA THR A 124 6.29 1.49 -6.78
C THR A 124 6.31 1.56 -8.30
N ARG A 125 6.34 0.41 -8.95
CA ARG A 125 5.96 0.33 -10.37
C ARG A 125 4.52 0.80 -10.55
N LYS A 126 4.22 1.21 -11.78
CA LYS A 126 2.85 1.46 -12.23
C LYS A 126 2.04 0.16 -12.23
N PHE A 127 0.84 0.23 -11.68
CA PHE A 127 -0.15 -0.84 -11.74
C PHE A 127 -1.51 -0.28 -12.12
N THR A 128 -2.37 -1.12 -12.69
CA THR A 128 -3.72 -0.72 -13.11
C THR A 128 -4.75 -1.26 -12.14
N VAL A 129 -5.50 -0.33 -11.54
CA VAL A 129 -6.73 -0.59 -10.81
C VAL A 129 -7.84 -0.73 -11.85
N MET A 130 -8.41 -1.93 -11.95
CA MET A 130 -9.49 -2.20 -12.90
C MET A 130 -10.84 -1.90 -12.27
N LYS A 131 -11.77 -1.30 -13.02
CA LYS A 131 -13.18 -1.29 -12.61
C LYS A 131 -13.69 -2.72 -12.64
N GLU A 132 -14.33 -3.18 -11.58
CA GLU A 132 -14.97 -4.49 -11.60
C GLU A 132 -16.12 -4.47 -12.62
N ALA A 133 -16.09 -5.45 -13.54
CA ALA A 133 -17.20 -5.67 -14.45
C ALA A 133 -18.35 -6.26 -13.64
N VAL A 134 -19.52 -5.63 -13.67
CA VAL A 134 -20.74 -6.23 -13.11
C VAL A 134 -21.04 -7.50 -13.91
N THR A 135 -20.64 -8.66 -13.40
CA THR A 135 -21.07 -9.97 -13.91
C THR A 135 -22.51 -10.22 -13.48
N GLY A 136 -23.40 -9.35 -13.96
CA GLY A 136 -24.84 -9.49 -13.85
C GLY A 136 -25.33 -10.56 -14.82
N GLU A 137 -25.04 -11.83 -14.51
CA GLU A 137 -25.96 -12.87 -14.95
C GLU A 137 -27.28 -12.63 -14.20
N PRO A 138 -28.41 -12.45 -14.90
CA PRO A 138 -29.69 -12.37 -14.23
C PRO A 138 -29.94 -13.73 -13.57
N ILE A 139 -30.17 -13.73 -12.25
CA ILE A 139 -30.74 -14.87 -11.56
C ILE A 139 -32.13 -15.08 -12.16
N GLY A 140 -32.23 -15.97 -13.14
CA GLY A 140 -33.47 -16.27 -13.83
C GLY A 140 -34.53 -16.69 -12.81
N PRO A 141 -35.81 -16.33 -13.02
CA PRO A 141 -36.87 -16.67 -12.08
C PRO A 141 -36.91 -18.19 -11.89
N THR A 142 -36.64 -18.64 -10.68
CA THR A 142 -36.77 -20.05 -10.31
C THR A 142 -38.24 -20.42 -10.46
N VAL A 143 -38.52 -21.38 -11.35
CA VAL A 143 -39.87 -21.78 -11.74
C VAL A 143 -40.71 -22.23 -10.55
N LYS A 144 -41.96 -21.74 -10.50
CA LYS A 144 -43.12 -22.49 -10.02
C LYS A 144 -44.29 -22.25 -10.98
#